data_AF-A0A096KL57-F1
#
_entry.id   AF-A0A096KL57-F1
#
_cell.length_a   1.000
_cell.length_b   1.000
_cell.length_c   1.000
_cell.angle_alpha   90.00
_cell.angle_beta   90.00
_cell.angle_gamma   90.00
#
_symmetry.space_group_name_H-M   'P 1'
#
loop_
_entity.id
_entity.type
_entity.pdbx_description
1 polymer ?
#
loop_
_entity_poly.entity_id
_entity_poly.type
_entity_poly.pdbx_seq_one_letter_code
_entity_poly.pdbx_strand_id
1 'polypeptide(L)'
;MILDAGILRGYPKERAELYGKPHLGARYTHGKAYEALSPRCCVCGRRAGSVHHVAHRSWGETFRLVTPCGAWDLRSPLFCLCGSGTTGCHDKFHGGARLKAEWAWRSKVYEEAWWSGELLEVYEPHSPGLYEYGYWLITDRDGNEMIREGI
;
A
#
# COMPACT_ATOMS: atom_id res chain seq x y z
N MET A 1 -16.56 11.84 -8.02
CA MET A 1 -15.59 12.31 -9.04
C MET A 1 -15.44 11.25 -10.12
N ILE A 2 -15.50 11.62 -11.41
CA ILE A 2 -15.00 10.77 -12.50
C ILE A 2 -13.50 11.03 -12.55
N LEU A 3 -12.67 10.03 -12.26
CA LEU A 3 -11.23 10.15 -12.44
C LEU A 3 -10.95 10.33 -13.93
N ASP A 4 -10.28 11.42 -14.29
CA ASP A 4 -9.83 11.62 -15.67
C ASP A 4 -8.83 10.49 -16.01
N ALA A 5 -9.04 9.83 -17.16
CA ALA A 5 -8.18 8.71 -17.59
C ALA A 5 -6.70 9.13 -17.72
N GLY A 6 -6.42 10.42 -17.95
CA GLY A 6 -5.09 11.00 -17.97
C GLY A 6 -4.37 10.99 -16.63
N ILE A 7 -5.09 11.04 -15.50
CA ILE A 7 -4.51 10.96 -14.14
C ILE A 7 -3.90 9.57 -13.92
N LEU A 8 -4.59 8.53 -14.36
CA LEU A 8 -4.15 7.15 -14.20
C LEU A 8 -3.12 6.73 -15.25
N ARG A 9 -2.95 7.48 -16.34
CA ARG A 9 -2.01 7.19 -17.43
C ARG A 9 -2.10 5.74 -17.95
N GLY A 10 -3.33 5.21 -18.02
CA GLY A 10 -3.60 3.84 -18.44
C GLY A 10 -3.40 2.76 -17.37
N TYR A 11 -3.08 3.11 -16.12
CA TYR A 11 -3.12 2.16 -15.00
C TYR A 11 -4.57 1.86 -14.62
N PRO A 12 -4.92 0.58 -14.36
CA PRO A 12 -6.12 0.25 -13.62
C PRO A 12 -6.08 0.97 -12.26
N LYS A 13 -7.21 1.60 -11.90
CA LYS A 13 -7.31 2.40 -10.67
C LYS A 13 -6.90 1.57 -9.45
N GLU A 14 -7.30 0.30 -9.39
CA GLU A 14 -7.02 -0.63 -8.30
C GLU A 14 -5.51 -0.83 -8.08
N ARG A 15 -4.71 -0.78 -9.16
CA ARG A 15 -3.25 -0.88 -9.07
C ARG A 15 -2.64 0.44 -8.62
N ALA A 16 -3.10 1.55 -9.21
CA ALA A 16 -2.61 2.88 -8.88
C ALA A 16 -2.95 3.26 -7.42
N GLU A 17 -4.08 2.80 -6.91
CA GLU A 17 -4.57 3.03 -5.54
C GLU A 17 -3.58 2.54 -4.47
N LEU A 18 -2.82 1.47 -4.75
CA LEU A 18 -1.84 0.95 -3.80
C LEU A 18 -0.66 1.92 -3.60
N TYR A 19 -0.27 2.67 -4.63
CA TYR A 19 0.90 3.52 -4.56
C TYR A 19 0.69 4.69 -3.59
N GLY A 20 1.72 5.01 -2.81
CA GLY A 20 1.73 6.11 -1.85
C GLY A 20 0.98 5.84 -0.54
N LYS A 21 0.32 4.70 -0.39
CA LYS A 21 -0.40 4.31 0.84
C LYS A 21 0.56 3.96 1.99
N PRO A 22 0.14 4.05 3.26
CA PRO A 22 1.04 3.87 4.39
C PRO A 22 1.59 2.44 4.49
N HIS A 23 2.78 2.33 5.06
CA HIS A 23 3.44 1.06 5.32
C HIS A 23 2.86 0.34 6.55
N LEU A 24 3.02 -0.99 6.63
CA LEU A 24 2.74 -1.78 7.83
C LEU A 24 4.04 -2.34 8.44
N GLY A 25 4.55 -1.67 9.48
CA GLY A 25 5.70 -2.15 10.25
C GLY A 25 7.03 -2.15 9.51
N ALA A 26 7.15 -1.39 8.42
CA ALA A 26 8.36 -1.26 7.61
C ALA A 26 8.46 0.18 7.10
N ARG A 27 9.63 0.57 6.60
CA ARG A 27 9.80 1.84 5.89
C ARG A 27 10.91 1.78 4.85
N TYR A 28 10.86 2.70 3.90
CA TYR A 28 12.03 3.07 3.13
C TYR A 28 13.00 3.87 4.00
N THR A 29 14.31 3.70 3.77
CA THR A 29 15.35 4.43 4.50
C THR A 29 16.03 5.45 3.60
N HIS A 30 16.83 4.99 2.64
CA HIS A 30 17.45 5.84 1.62
C HIS A 30 17.40 5.19 0.24
N GLY A 31 16.97 5.96 -0.76
CA GLY A 31 16.80 5.47 -2.12
C GLY A 31 15.91 4.23 -2.17
N LYS A 32 16.47 3.10 -2.63
CA LYS A 32 15.75 1.82 -2.76
C LYS A 32 15.79 0.95 -1.51
N ALA A 33 16.60 1.33 -0.52
CA ALA A 33 16.75 0.55 0.71
C ALA A 33 15.52 0.70 1.60
N TYR A 34 15.23 -0.35 2.35
CA TYR A 34 14.12 -0.44 3.28
C TYR A 34 14.48 -1.32 4.48
N GLU A 35 13.76 -1.13 5.58
CA GLU A 35 13.94 -1.88 6.81
C GLU A 35 12.60 -2.28 7.43
N ALA A 36 12.64 -3.35 8.23
CA ALA A 36 11.53 -3.73 9.10
C ALA A 36 11.63 -2.91 10.40
N LEU A 37 10.50 -2.35 10.83
CA LEU A 37 10.35 -1.64 12.10
C LEU A 37 9.67 -2.51 13.16
N SER A 38 8.84 -3.46 12.73
CA SER A 38 8.13 -4.37 13.62
C SER A 38 8.85 -5.72 13.74
N PRO A 39 8.97 -6.31 14.95
CA PRO A 39 9.43 -7.69 15.11
C PRO A 39 8.34 -8.73 14.73
N ARG A 40 7.13 -8.28 14.37
CA ARG A 40 5.93 -9.10 14.19
C ARG A 40 5.35 -8.90 12.79
N CYS A 41 4.93 -10.00 12.17
CA CYS A 41 4.24 -10.03 10.90
C CYS A 41 2.91 -9.28 11.00
N CYS A 42 2.70 -8.28 10.14
CA CYS A 42 1.48 -7.48 10.15
C CYS A 42 0.23 -8.31 9.79
N VAL A 43 0.37 -9.49 9.17
CA VAL A 43 -0.77 -10.36 8.86
C VAL A 43 -1.12 -11.28 10.03
N CYS A 44 -0.16 -12.07 10.53
CA CYS A 44 -0.45 -13.18 11.46
C CYS A 44 0.20 -13.05 12.86
N GLY A 45 0.94 -11.98 13.16
CA GLY A 45 1.57 -11.77 14.47
C GLY A 45 2.76 -12.69 14.80
N ARG A 46 3.12 -13.66 13.94
CA ARG A 46 4.37 -14.43 14.08
C ARG A 46 5.59 -13.54 13.88
N ARG A 47 6.78 -14.01 14.28
CA ARG A 47 8.03 -13.27 14.09
C ARG A 47 8.22 -12.84 12.63
N ALA A 48 8.44 -11.56 12.40
CA ALA A 48 8.75 -11.04 11.07
C ALA A 48 10.13 -11.51 10.62
N GLY A 49 10.28 -11.72 9.32
CA GLY A 49 11.54 -12.15 8.69
C GLY A 49 11.81 -11.49 7.35
N SER A 50 10.88 -10.68 6.82
CA SER A 50 11.06 -10.00 5.55
C SER A 50 10.18 -8.75 5.41
N VAL A 51 10.54 -7.91 4.44
CA VAL A 51 9.75 -6.76 4.00
C VAL A 51 9.29 -7.02 2.56
N HIS A 52 8.02 -6.72 2.29
CA HIS A 52 7.33 -7.02 1.04
C HIS A 52 6.77 -5.74 0.41
N HIS A 53 6.96 -5.58 -0.90
CA HIS A 53 6.32 -4.52 -1.69
C HIS A 53 4.90 -4.95 -2.06
N VAL A 54 3.90 -4.18 -1.65
CA VAL A 54 2.49 -4.53 -1.84
C VAL A 54 2.07 -4.41 -3.30
N ALA A 55 2.38 -3.29 -3.95
CA ALA A 55 2.26 -3.19 -5.40
C ALA A 55 3.38 -4.04 -6.05
N HIS A 56 3.00 -4.84 -7.05
CA HIS A 56 3.94 -5.75 -7.71
C HIS A 56 5.04 -4.95 -8.41
N ARG A 57 6.30 -5.38 -8.25
CA ARG A 57 7.45 -4.70 -8.86
C ARG A 57 7.40 -4.63 -10.39
N SER A 58 6.72 -5.59 -11.04
CA SER A 58 6.51 -5.58 -12.49
C SER A 58 5.56 -4.49 -12.97
N TRP A 59 4.81 -3.85 -12.06
CA TRP A 59 3.97 -2.69 -12.35
C TRP A 59 4.75 -1.38 -12.27
N GLY A 60 6.08 -1.42 -12.20
CA GLY A 60 6.92 -0.25 -12.02
C GLY A 60 7.31 0.01 -10.57
N GLU A 61 8.39 0.75 -10.38
CA GLU A 61 8.89 1.13 -9.06
C GLU A 61 8.14 2.33 -8.47
N THR A 62 7.66 3.20 -9.37
CA THR A 62 6.97 4.45 -9.04
C THR A 62 5.75 4.63 -9.94
N PHE A 63 4.70 5.21 -9.39
CA PHE A 63 3.55 5.74 -10.12
C PHE A 63 3.51 7.25 -9.95
N ARG A 64 3.57 7.99 -11.07
CA ARG A 64 3.50 9.46 -11.03
C ARG A 64 2.06 9.91 -11.09
N LEU A 65 1.54 10.39 -9.96
CA LEU A 65 0.24 11.01 -9.86
C LEU A 65 0.35 12.49 -10.22
N VAL A 66 -0.45 12.96 -11.18
CA VAL A 66 -0.56 14.38 -11.54
C VAL A 66 -1.99 14.83 -11.30
N THR A 67 -2.14 15.90 -10.53
CA THR A 67 -3.43 16.44 -10.09
C THR A 67 -3.42 17.97 -10.22
N PRO A 68 -4.55 18.65 -10.02
CA PRO A 68 -4.59 20.10 -9.90
C PRO A 68 -3.69 20.67 -8.79
N CYS A 69 -3.53 19.95 -7.66
CA CYS A 69 -2.71 20.39 -6.53
C CYS A 69 -1.21 20.15 -6.72
N GLY A 70 -0.79 19.40 -7.75
CA GLY A 70 0.63 19.11 -7.98
C GLY A 70 0.90 17.75 -8.60
N ALA A 71 2.18 17.35 -8.56
CA ALA A 71 2.64 16.06 -9.05
C ALA A 71 3.51 15.35 -8.01
N TRP A 72 3.24 14.06 -7.77
CA TRP A 72 3.95 13.23 -6.80
C TRP A 72 4.38 11.91 -7.43
N ASP A 73 5.63 11.52 -7.19
CA ASP A 73 6.13 10.19 -7.52
C ASP A 73 5.87 9.25 -6.34
N LEU A 74 4.82 8.44 -6.47
CA LEU A 74 4.35 7.54 -5.43
C LEU A 74 5.04 6.17 -5.56
N ARG A 75 5.37 5.54 -4.44
CA ARG A 75 6.00 4.20 -4.43
C ARG A 75 5.07 3.15 -3.86
N SER A 76 5.43 1.88 -4.05
CA SER A 76 4.71 0.76 -3.43
C SER A 76 4.86 0.81 -1.90
N PRO A 77 3.79 0.59 -1.13
CA PRO A 77 3.89 0.43 0.31
C PRO A 77 4.66 -0.83 0.68
N LEU A 78 5.16 -0.85 1.91
CA LEU A 78 5.95 -1.94 2.45
C LEU A 78 5.23 -2.61 3.61
N PHE A 79 5.11 -3.94 3.58
CA PHE A 79 4.59 -4.74 4.67
C PHE A 79 5.71 -5.57 5.32
N CYS A 80 5.76 -5.53 6.65
CA CYS A 80 6.61 -6.39 7.46
C CYS A 80 5.94 -7.75 7.66
N LEU A 81 6.51 -8.81 7.10
CA LEU A 81 5.90 -10.14 7.03
C LEU A 81 6.80 -11.22 7.62
N CYS A 82 6.20 -12.34 8.03
CA CYS A 82 6.93 -13.56 8.33
C CYS A 82 7.23 -14.36 7.05
N GLY A 83 8.31 -15.13 7.10
CA GLY A 83 8.75 -15.97 5.99
C GLY A 83 9.46 -15.20 4.88
N SER A 84 9.43 -15.76 3.68
CA SER A 84 10.15 -15.33 2.48
C SER A 84 9.24 -15.44 1.25
N GLY A 85 9.76 -15.16 0.05
CA GLY A 85 9.01 -15.35 -1.20
C GLY A 85 8.50 -16.78 -1.46
N THR A 86 8.87 -17.76 -0.64
CA THR A 86 8.43 -19.17 -0.71
C THR A 86 7.89 -19.74 0.60
N THR A 87 7.86 -18.94 1.68
CA THR A 87 7.35 -19.38 2.99
C THR A 87 6.56 -18.29 3.71
N GLY A 88 5.70 -18.68 4.65
CA GLY A 88 5.02 -17.74 5.55
C GLY A 88 3.98 -16.85 4.87
N CYS A 89 3.70 -15.68 5.45
CA CYS A 89 2.72 -14.74 4.86
C CYS A 89 3.25 -14.02 3.63
N HIS A 90 4.57 -13.89 3.49
CA HIS A 90 5.17 -13.27 2.30
C HIS A 90 4.87 -14.08 1.03
N ASP A 91 5.06 -15.41 1.04
CA ASP A 91 4.70 -16.28 -0.08
C ASP A 91 3.21 -16.22 -0.45
N LYS A 92 2.33 -16.01 0.54
CA LYS A 92 0.88 -15.89 0.30
C LYS A 92 0.49 -14.68 -0.56
N PHE A 93 1.31 -13.63 -0.62
CA PHE A 93 1.15 -12.49 -1.53
C PHE A 93 1.81 -12.71 -2.91
N HIS A 94 2.68 -13.73 -3.08
CA HIS A 94 3.33 -14.05 -4.35
C HIS A 94 2.68 -15.27 -5.03
N GLY A 95 3.38 -16.42 -4.99
CA GLY A 95 3.10 -17.61 -5.81
C GLY A 95 1.89 -18.40 -5.32
N GLY A 96 1.41 -18.14 -4.11
CA GLY A 96 0.17 -18.72 -3.61
C GLY A 96 -1.10 -17.94 -3.96
N ALA A 97 -0.98 -16.63 -4.28
CA ALA A 97 -2.09 -15.68 -4.43
C ALA A 97 -3.23 -15.87 -3.39
N ARG A 98 -2.87 -16.22 -2.15
CA ARG A 98 -3.84 -16.54 -1.10
C ARG A 98 -4.20 -15.35 -0.25
N LEU A 99 -3.49 -14.24 -0.40
CA LEU A 99 -3.78 -12.96 0.25
C LEU A 99 -3.76 -11.87 -0.80
N LYS A 100 -4.80 -11.03 -0.76
CA LYS A 100 -4.89 -9.78 -1.53
C LYS A 100 -4.93 -8.62 -0.54
N ALA A 101 -4.16 -7.57 -0.80
CA ALA A 101 -4.19 -6.34 -0.01
C ALA A 101 -4.80 -5.22 -0.85
N GLU A 102 -5.77 -4.53 -0.26
CA GLU A 102 -6.44 -3.38 -0.86
C GLU A 102 -6.45 -2.24 0.16
N TRP A 103 -6.31 -1.02 -0.32
CA TRP A 103 -6.56 0.14 0.51
C TRP A 103 -8.05 0.47 0.44
N ALA A 104 -8.71 0.46 1.60
CA ALA A 104 -10.10 0.84 1.74
C ALA A 104 -10.18 2.23 2.37
N TRP A 105 -10.76 3.18 1.63
CA TRP A 105 -11.08 4.51 2.16
C TRP A 105 -12.29 4.42 3.09
N ARG A 106 -12.25 5.09 4.24
CA ARG A 106 -13.40 5.16 5.16
C ARG A 106 -14.57 5.96 4.59
N SER A 107 -14.29 6.86 3.67
CA SER A 107 -15.29 7.69 2.99
C SER A 107 -14.83 8.00 1.58
N LYS A 108 -15.79 8.11 0.66
CA LYS A 108 -15.56 8.55 -0.72
C LYS A 108 -14.94 9.95 -0.79
N VAL A 109 -15.23 10.82 0.18
CA VAL A 109 -14.64 12.16 0.25
C VAL A 109 -13.12 12.08 0.41
N TYR A 110 -12.61 11.12 1.17
CA TYR A 110 -11.16 10.95 1.38
C TYR A 110 -10.47 10.34 0.18
N GLU A 111 -11.15 9.41 -0.50
CA GLU A 111 -10.71 8.91 -1.80
C GLU A 111 -10.59 10.06 -2.81
N GLU A 112 -11.61 10.91 -2.91
CA GLU A 112 -11.61 12.07 -3.79
C GLU A 112 -10.49 13.05 -3.44
N ALA A 113 -10.26 13.32 -2.16
CA ALA A 113 -9.17 14.18 -1.69
C ALA A 113 -7.76 13.60 -1.96
N TRP A 114 -7.60 12.28 -1.99
CA TRP A 114 -6.35 11.65 -2.42
C TRP A 114 -6.11 11.87 -3.90
N TRP A 115 -7.12 11.61 -4.73
CA TRP A 115 -6.99 11.69 -6.18
C TRP A 115 -6.97 13.12 -6.72
N SER A 116 -7.52 14.10 -5.98
CA SER A 116 -7.35 15.53 -6.26
C SER A 116 -5.98 16.07 -5.83
N GLY A 117 -5.25 15.35 -4.99
CA GLY A 117 -3.95 15.74 -4.44
C GLY A 117 -4.04 16.53 -3.13
N GLU A 118 -5.24 16.89 -2.66
CA GLU A 118 -5.44 17.65 -1.41
C GLU A 118 -4.82 16.94 -0.19
N LEU A 119 -5.02 15.61 -0.06
CA LEU A 119 -4.38 14.85 1.02
C LEU A 119 -2.85 14.82 0.89
N LEU A 120 -2.32 14.88 -0.34
CA LEU A 120 -0.89 14.85 -0.61
C LEU A 120 -0.19 16.19 -0.38
N GLU A 121 -0.93 17.29 -0.26
CA GLU A 121 -0.40 18.58 0.19
C GLU A 121 -0.13 18.59 1.71
N VAL A 122 -0.91 17.81 2.47
CA VAL A 122 -0.82 17.73 3.94
C VAL A 122 0.05 16.56 4.39
N TYR A 123 -0.06 15.42 3.72
CA TYR A 123 0.62 14.18 4.08
C TYR A 123 1.56 13.74 2.97
N GLU A 124 2.83 13.54 3.34
CA GLU A 124 3.78 12.92 2.43
C GLU A 124 3.33 11.50 2.04
N PRO A 125 3.70 11.00 0.84
CA PRO A 125 3.48 9.61 0.49
C PRO A 125 3.98 8.68 1.59
N HIS A 126 3.21 7.63 1.89
CA HIS A 126 3.43 6.68 2.97
C HIS A 126 3.25 7.20 4.40
N SER A 127 2.81 8.45 4.58
CA SER A 127 2.55 9.00 5.91
C SER A 127 1.59 8.11 6.72
N PRO A 128 1.95 7.75 7.97
CA PRO A 128 1.05 7.02 8.88
C PRO A 128 -0.26 7.77 9.16
N GLY A 129 -0.30 9.10 9.02
CA GLY A 129 -1.52 9.90 9.19
C GLY A 129 -2.64 9.51 8.23
N LEU A 130 -2.32 8.84 7.11
CA LEU A 130 -3.32 8.33 6.17
C LEU A 130 -4.25 7.27 6.78
N TYR A 131 -3.88 6.63 7.89
CA TYR A 131 -4.74 5.67 8.60
C TYR A 131 -5.99 6.29 9.27
N GLU A 132 -6.01 7.62 9.44
CA GLU A 132 -7.23 8.32 9.86
C GLU A 132 -8.32 8.28 8.76
N TYR A 133 -7.91 8.17 7.50
CA TYR A 133 -8.78 8.27 6.32
C TYR A 133 -9.10 6.93 5.67
N GLY A 134 -8.32 5.89 5.97
CA GLY A 134 -8.47 4.56 5.37
C GLY A 134 -7.73 3.49 6.15
N TYR A 135 -7.78 2.27 5.63
CA TYR A 135 -7.12 1.13 6.24
C TYR A 135 -6.73 0.11 5.16
N TRP A 136 -5.81 -0.78 5.51
CA TRP A 136 -5.53 -1.94 4.68
C TRP A 136 -6.57 -3.03 4.96
N LEU A 137 -7.26 -3.44 3.92
CA LEU A 137 -8.08 -4.64 3.90
C LEU A 137 -7.25 -5.77 3.28
N ILE A 138 -6.96 -6.80 4.07
CA ILE A 138 -6.27 -8.00 3.59
C ILE A 138 -7.27 -9.15 3.57
N THR A 139 -7.55 -9.69 2.39
CA THR A 139 -8.53 -10.75 2.19
C THR A 139 -7.83 -12.03 1.79
N ASP A 140 -8.20 -13.16 2.42
CA ASP A 140 -7.72 -14.46 1.99
C ASP A 140 -8.59 -15.10 0.89
N ARG A 141 -8.13 -16.22 0.32
CA ARG A 141 -8.85 -16.92 -0.75
C ARG A 141 -10.25 -17.42 -0.35
N ASP A 142 -10.49 -17.60 0.94
CA ASP A 142 -11.74 -18.12 1.49
C ASP A 142 -12.70 -16.95 1.83
N GLY A 143 -12.28 -15.70 1.55
CA GLY A 143 -13.05 -14.48 1.78
C GLY A 143 -12.90 -13.90 3.18
N ASN A 144 -11.99 -14.43 4.01
CA ASN A 144 -11.80 -13.88 5.36
C ASN A 144 -11.05 -12.54 5.28
N GLU A 145 -11.61 -11.53 5.94
CA GLU A 145 -11.10 -10.18 5.93
C GLU A 145 -10.29 -9.85 7.19
N MET A 146 -9.20 -9.11 7.00
CA MET A 146 -8.32 -8.62 8.05
C MET A 146 -8.08 -7.12 7.86
N ILE A 147 -8.59 -6.32 8.79
CA ILE A 147 -8.40 -4.86 8.81
C ILE A 147 -7.07 -4.52 9.50
N ARG A 148 -6.25 -3.64 8.91
CA ARG A 148 -5.02 -3.12 9.50
C ARG A 148 -4.96 -1.60 9.39
N GLU A 149 -4.90 -0.95 10.55
CA GLU A 149 -5.00 0.51 10.73
C GLU A 149 -3.68 1.15 11.18
N GLY A 150 -2.55 0.45 10.98
CA GLY A 150 -1.23 0.86 11.48
C GLY A 150 -0.67 -0.09 12.54
N ILE A 151 0.59 0.11 12.93
CA ILE A 151 1.29 -0.57 14.04
C ILE A 151 1.83 0.50 14.97
#